data_AF-A0A498NXA2-F1
#
_entry.id   AF-A0A498NXA2-F1
#
_cell.length_a   1.000
_cell.length_b   1.000
_cell.length_c   1.000
_cell.angle_alpha   90.00
_cell.angle_beta   90.00
_cell.angle_gamma   90.00
#
_symmetry.space_group_name_H-M   'P 1'
#
loop_
_entity.id
_entity.type
_entity.pdbx_description
1 polymer ?
#
loop_
_entity_poly.entity_id
_entity_poly.type
_entity_poly.pdbx_seq_one_letter_code
_entity_poly.pdbx_strand_id
1 'polypeptide(L)'
;MRKQNLSIGENCDHLGTVEHEFLHALGFWHEQSRSDRDDYVTIVWNQIKADKKNNFISYNETVSSSLGVPYDYGSVMHYSKTAFSKTGEPTIVTKTPEFLDVIGQRLEFSDSDLLKLNRLYNCTTASTFLDSCHFEEPNICGMIQGDGGNAKWARVQRVKGGPQTDYTNLGRCQGLIASYIDSLKWDCVT
;
A
#
# COMPACT_ATOMS: atom_id res chain seq x y z
N MET A 1 -14.61 -1.07 -31.31
CA MET A 1 -14.28 -1.33 -29.89
C MET A 1 -15.04 -2.56 -29.44
N ARG A 2 -14.38 -3.55 -28.82
CA ARG A 2 -15.07 -4.70 -28.20
C ARG A 2 -15.43 -4.35 -26.76
N LYS A 3 -16.57 -4.85 -26.28
CA LYS A 3 -16.96 -4.72 -24.88
C LYS A 3 -16.07 -5.60 -24.01
N GLN A 4 -15.40 -5.03 -23.02
CA GLN A 4 -14.73 -5.76 -21.95
C GLN A 4 -15.69 -5.88 -20.77
N ASN A 5 -16.00 -7.10 -20.36
CA ASN A 5 -16.89 -7.32 -19.21
C ASN A 5 -16.05 -7.38 -17.93
N LEU A 6 -16.54 -6.73 -16.89
CA LEU A 6 -16.04 -6.82 -15.52
C LEU A 6 -17.23 -7.22 -14.64
N SER A 7 -17.07 -8.29 -13.86
CA SER A 7 -18.17 -8.91 -13.13
C SER A 7 -18.06 -8.60 -11.64
N ILE A 8 -19.01 -7.83 -11.13
CA ILE A 8 -19.22 -7.64 -9.69
C ILE A 8 -20.51 -8.38 -9.32
N GLY A 9 -20.35 -9.54 -8.70
CA GLY A 9 -21.46 -10.40 -8.28
C GLY A 9 -21.89 -10.15 -6.84
N GLU A 10 -22.80 -10.99 -6.37
CA GLU A 10 -23.22 -11.02 -4.96
C GLU A 10 -22.01 -11.28 -4.04
N ASN A 11 -21.88 -10.47 -2.98
CA ASN A 11 -20.73 -10.45 -2.05
C ASN A 11 -19.40 -9.96 -2.64
N CYS A 12 -19.41 -9.32 -3.82
CA CYS A 12 -18.24 -8.67 -4.42
C CYS A 12 -18.34 -7.14 -4.42
N ASP A 13 -19.37 -6.57 -3.80
CA ASP A 13 -19.72 -5.14 -3.80
C ASP A 13 -18.97 -4.31 -2.73
N HIS A 14 -17.88 -4.86 -2.19
CA HIS A 14 -16.99 -4.18 -1.24
C HIS A 14 -15.94 -3.34 -1.96
N LEU A 15 -15.58 -2.19 -1.39
CA LEU A 15 -14.63 -1.23 -1.98
C LEU A 15 -13.34 -1.91 -2.50
N GLY A 16 -12.59 -2.58 -1.62
CA GLY A 16 -11.33 -3.24 -2.01
C GLY A 16 -11.49 -4.35 -3.05
N THR A 17 -12.68 -4.96 -3.17
CA THR A 17 -12.95 -5.96 -4.23
C THR A 17 -13.17 -5.27 -5.56
N VAL A 18 -13.96 -4.19 -5.59
CA VAL A 18 -14.16 -3.40 -6.80
C VAL A 18 -12.82 -2.82 -7.27
N GLU A 19 -12.03 -2.25 -6.36
CA GLU A 19 -10.68 -1.75 -6.65
C GLU A 19 -9.75 -2.82 -7.24
N HIS A 20 -9.75 -4.02 -6.67
CA HIS A 20 -8.99 -5.17 -7.18
C HIS A 20 -9.35 -5.51 -8.63
N GLU A 21 -10.65 -5.62 -8.93
CA GLU A 21 -11.10 -5.94 -10.28
C GLU A 21 -10.80 -4.81 -11.28
N PHE A 22 -10.87 -3.54 -10.84
CA PHE A 22 -10.50 -2.41 -11.70
C PHE A 22 -8.99 -2.35 -11.95
N LEU A 23 -8.14 -2.70 -10.98
CA LEU A 23 -6.69 -2.83 -11.22
C LEU A 23 -6.40 -3.92 -12.27
N HIS A 24 -7.10 -5.04 -12.24
CA HIS A 24 -7.01 -6.02 -13.34
C HIS A 24 -7.37 -5.41 -14.70
N ALA A 25 -8.48 -4.65 -14.79
CA ALA A 25 -8.86 -3.98 -16.02
C ALA A 25 -7.84 -2.93 -16.49
N LEU A 26 -7.11 -2.30 -15.55
CA LEU A 26 -6.04 -1.34 -15.80
C LEU A 26 -4.69 -2.01 -16.11
N GLY A 27 -4.62 -3.34 -16.11
CA GLY A 27 -3.46 -4.10 -16.58
C GLY A 27 -2.57 -4.71 -15.49
N PHE A 28 -3.05 -4.78 -14.25
CA PHE A 28 -2.32 -5.39 -13.15
C PHE A 28 -2.61 -6.88 -13.03
N TRP A 29 -1.55 -7.67 -12.89
CA TRP A 29 -1.65 -9.05 -12.42
C TRP A 29 -1.64 -9.08 -10.90
N HIS A 30 -1.92 -10.25 -10.31
CA HIS A 30 -1.77 -10.42 -8.87
C HIS A 30 -0.32 -10.25 -8.40
N GLU A 31 -0.12 -9.71 -7.20
CA GLU A 31 1.23 -9.44 -6.66
C GLU A 31 2.02 -10.75 -6.48
N GLN A 32 1.37 -11.85 -6.09
CA GLN A 32 2.01 -13.17 -6.03
C GLN A 32 2.26 -13.81 -7.41
N SER A 33 2.05 -13.10 -8.51
CA SER A 33 2.41 -13.56 -9.87
C SER A 33 3.63 -12.85 -10.43
N ARG A 34 4.29 -11.99 -9.64
CA ARG A 34 5.56 -11.35 -10.02
C ARG A 34 6.66 -12.37 -10.30
N SER A 35 7.62 -11.96 -11.12
CA SER A 35 8.81 -12.74 -11.48
C SER A 35 9.70 -13.05 -10.27
N ASP A 36 9.80 -12.09 -9.34
CA ASP A 36 10.64 -12.14 -8.14
C ASP A 36 9.92 -12.71 -6.90
N ARG A 37 8.68 -13.16 -7.03
CA ARG A 37 7.84 -13.55 -5.88
C ARG A 37 8.47 -14.64 -4.99
N ASP A 38 9.28 -15.54 -5.55
CA ASP A 38 9.75 -16.73 -4.84
C ASP A 38 10.82 -16.36 -3.80
N ASP A 39 11.35 -15.12 -3.86
CA ASP A 39 12.19 -14.50 -2.84
C ASP A 39 11.38 -14.01 -1.62
N TYR A 40 10.06 -13.83 -1.76
CA TYR A 40 9.18 -13.26 -0.74
C TYR A 40 8.13 -14.25 -0.22
N VAL A 41 7.68 -15.19 -1.06
CA VAL A 41 6.66 -16.18 -0.70
C VAL A 41 7.03 -17.58 -1.18
N THR A 42 6.44 -18.59 -0.54
CA THR A 42 6.50 -19.98 -0.96
C THR A 42 5.10 -20.44 -1.34
N ILE A 43 4.93 -20.94 -2.56
CA ILE A 43 3.68 -21.54 -3.02
C ILE A 43 3.62 -23.01 -2.60
N VAL A 44 2.61 -23.35 -1.81
CA VAL A 44 2.40 -24.69 -1.23
C VAL A 44 1.53 -25.52 -2.18
N TRP A 45 2.11 -25.96 -3.29
CA TRP A 45 1.41 -26.57 -4.44
C TRP A 45 0.52 -27.78 -4.13
N ASN A 46 0.84 -28.54 -3.09
CA ASN A 46 0.02 -29.69 -2.66
C ASN A 46 -1.29 -29.26 -1.99
N GLN A 47 -1.36 -28.06 -1.40
CA GLN A 47 -2.58 -27.53 -0.75
C GLN A 47 -3.53 -26.82 -1.72
N ILE A 48 -3.09 -26.49 -2.93
CA ILE A 48 -3.92 -25.81 -3.94
C ILE A 48 -4.83 -26.81 -4.66
N LYS A 49 -6.13 -26.48 -4.79
CA LYS A 49 -7.10 -27.22 -5.61
C LYS A 49 -6.56 -27.44 -7.03
N ALA A 50 -6.71 -28.66 -7.56
CA ALA A 50 -6.03 -29.06 -8.80
C ALA A 50 -6.38 -28.17 -10.00
N ASP A 51 -7.63 -27.74 -10.11
CA ASP A 51 -8.16 -26.85 -11.16
C ASP A 51 -7.80 -25.37 -10.96
N LYS A 52 -7.16 -25.01 -9.83
CA LYS A 52 -6.80 -23.62 -9.48
C LYS A 52 -5.30 -23.35 -9.50
N LYS A 53 -4.47 -24.35 -9.81
CA LYS A 53 -3.00 -24.20 -9.84
C LYS A 53 -2.52 -23.11 -10.81
N ASN A 54 -3.22 -22.91 -11.92
CA ASN A 54 -2.86 -21.89 -12.91
C ASN A 54 -2.93 -20.46 -12.34
N ASN A 55 -3.72 -20.23 -11.29
CA ASN A 55 -3.83 -18.92 -10.62
C ASN A 55 -2.57 -18.53 -9.83
N PHE A 56 -1.61 -19.46 -9.71
CA PHE A 56 -0.35 -19.27 -8.98
C PHE A 56 0.84 -19.31 -9.94
N ILE A 57 0.65 -19.18 -11.25
CA ILE A 57 1.76 -19.08 -12.20
C ILE A 57 2.36 -17.67 -12.13
N SER A 58 3.69 -17.56 -12.12
CA SER A 58 4.40 -16.28 -12.24
C SER A 58 4.64 -15.90 -13.68
N TYR A 59 4.78 -14.61 -13.93
CA TYR A 59 5.11 -14.04 -15.23
C TYR A 59 6.53 -13.50 -15.20
N ASN A 60 7.29 -13.72 -16.27
CA ASN A 60 8.64 -13.17 -16.39
C ASN A 60 8.61 -11.66 -16.71
N GLU A 61 9.78 -11.02 -16.67
CA GLU A 61 9.93 -9.58 -16.87
C GLU A 61 9.55 -9.08 -18.29
N THR A 62 9.44 -9.98 -19.26
CA THR A 62 8.98 -9.63 -20.62
C THR A 62 7.46 -9.48 -20.69
N VAL A 63 6.72 -10.08 -19.74
CA VAL A 63 5.26 -10.07 -19.69
C VAL A 63 4.75 -9.14 -18.59
N SER A 64 5.45 -9.06 -17.47
CA SER A 64 5.07 -8.26 -16.29
C SER A 64 6.24 -7.41 -15.83
N SER A 65 5.97 -6.19 -15.37
CA SER A 65 6.98 -5.29 -14.81
C SER A 65 6.60 -4.88 -13.39
N SER A 66 7.58 -4.85 -12.50
CA SER A 66 7.43 -4.33 -11.13
C SER A 66 7.39 -2.80 -11.08
N LEU A 67 7.68 -2.14 -12.20
CA LEU A 67 7.82 -0.67 -12.30
C LEU A 67 8.82 -0.09 -11.28
N GLY A 68 9.83 -0.88 -10.87
CA GLY A 68 10.81 -0.48 -9.86
C GLY A 68 10.22 -0.27 -8.47
N VAL A 69 9.13 -0.98 -8.15
CA VAL A 69 8.50 -0.98 -6.82
C VAL A 69 8.76 -2.33 -6.13
N PRO A 70 9.19 -2.35 -4.86
CA PRO A 70 9.38 -3.58 -4.10
C PRO A 70 8.14 -4.48 -4.06
N TYR A 71 8.35 -5.74 -3.67
CA TYR A 71 7.24 -6.67 -3.44
C TYR A 71 6.40 -6.18 -2.26
N ASP A 72 5.08 -6.16 -2.44
CA ASP A 72 4.17 -5.63 -1.42
C ASP A 72 3.21 -6.69 -0.87
N TYR A 73 3.48 -7.14 0.36
CA TYR A 73 2.57 -8.05 1.08
C TYR A 73 1.19 -7.42 1.35
N GLY A 74 1.10 -6.09 1.48
CA GLY A 74 -0.12 -5.35 1.74
C GLY A 74 -0.92 -5.01 0.48
N SER A 75 -0.48 -5.40 -0.70
CA SER A 75 -1.16 -5.07 -1.96
C SER A 75 -2.58 -5.66 -1.98
N VAL A 76 -3.55 -4.87 -2.45
CA VAL A 76 -4.92 -5.36 -2.67
C VAL A 76 -4.95 -6.44 -3.76
N MET A 77 -3.91 -6.49 -4.61
CA MET A 77 -3.70 -7.50 -5.65
C MET A 77 -3.06 -8.78 -5.12
N HIS A 78 -2.66 -8.85 -3.85
CA HIS A 78 -2.12 -10.06 -3.27
C HIS A 78 -3.23 -11.03 -2.84
N TYR A 79 -3.03 -12.33 -3.06
CA TYR A 79 -3.91 -13.37 -2.52
C TYR A 79 -3.74 -13.54 -1.00
N SER A 80 -4.82 -13.96 -0.33
CA SER A 80 -4.74 -14.37 1.07
C SER A 80 -3.97 -15.69 1.21
N LYS A 81 -3.46 -15.95 2.43
CA LYS A 81 -2.70 -17.17 2.73
C LYS A 81 -3.45 -18.46 2.41
N THR A 82 -4.78 -18.47 2.45
CA THR A 82 -5.63 -19.67 2.23
C THR A 82 -6.30 -19.70 0.84
N ALA A 83 -5.93 -18.80 -0.07
CA ALA A 83 -6.53 -18.71 -1.40
C ALA A 83 -6.53 -20.06 -2.12
N PHE A 84 -7.71 -20.50 -2.58
CA PHE A 84 -7.90 -21.77 -3.28
C PHE A 84 -7.39 -23.03 -2.55
N SER A 85 -7.31 -22.99 -1.22
CA SER A 85 -6.92 -24.14 -0.40
C SER A 85 -7.92 -25.30 -0.51
N LYS A 86 -7.40 -26.53 -0.46
CA LYS A 86 -8.18 -27.77 -0.37
C LYS A 86 -8.78 -27.98 1.02
N THR A 87 -8.05 -27.61 2.06
CA THR A 87 -8.33 -28.00 3.45
C THR A 87 -8.47 -26.80 4.39
N GLY A 88 -8.30 -25.58 3.89
CA GLY A 88 -8.20 -24.36 4.72
C GLY A 88 -6.78 -24.04 5.17
N GLU A 89 -5.83 -24.96 4.94
CA GLU A 89 -4.41 -24.73 5.20
C GLU A 89 -3.79 -23.72 4.22
N PRO A 90 -2.70 -23.02 4.59
CA PRO A 90 -2.07 -22.04 3.72
C PRO A 90 -1.60 -22.63 2.38
N THR A 91 -1.94 -21.94 1.29
CA THR A 91 -1.41 -22.14 -0.07
C THR A 91 -0.26 -21.20 -0.38
N ILE A 92 -0.15 -20.09 0.35
CA ILE A 92 0.96 -19.12 0.27
C ILE A 92 1.52 -18.95 1.68
N VAL A 93 2.83 -19.12 1.82
CA VAL A 93 3.57 -18.87 3.07
C VAL A 93 4.62 -17.81 2.81
N THR A 94 4.55 -16.69 3.51
CA THR A 94 5.55 -15.61 3.40
C THR A 94 6.89 -16.09 3.96
N LYS A 95 8.00 -15.66 3.34
CA LYS A 95 9.36 -15.95 3.83
C LYS A 95 9.63 -15.25 5.16
N THR A 96 9.04 -14.08 5.33
CA THR A 96 9.04 -13.30 6.58
C THR A 96 7.71 -13.55 7.31
N PRO A 97 7.71 -14.29 8.43
CA PRO A 97 6.48 -14.77 9.08
C PRO A 97 5.51 -13.68 9.54
N GLU A 98 6.02 -12.49 9.86
CA GLU A 98 5.25 -11.34 10.34
C GLU A 98 4.23 -10.85 9.30
N PHE A 99 4.45 -11.15 8.02
CA PHE A 99 3.54 -10.76 6.93
C PHE A 99 2.50 -11.83 6.57
N LEU A 100 2.50 -12.98 7.25
CA LEU A 100 1.59 -14.08 6.90
C LEU A 100 0.11 -13.70 7.05
N ASP A 101 -0.21 -12.87 8.03
CA ASP A 101 -1.56 -12.34 8.27
C ASP A 101 -1.80 -10.96 7.65
N VAL A 102 -0.80 -10.41 6.95
CA VAL A 102 -0.91 -9.14 6.21
C VAL A 102 -1.42 -9.39 4.78
N ILE A 103 -0.97 -10.49 4.16
CA ILE A 103 -1.33 -10.81 2.78
C ILE A 103 -2.83 -11.06 2.60
N GLY A 104 -3.36 -10.51 1.50
CA GLY A 104 -4.77 -10.70 1.13
C GLY A 104 -5.74 -9.72 1.79
N GLN A 105 -5.25 -8.58 2.28
CA GLN A 105 -6.11 -7.48 2.70
C GLN A 105 -7.06 -7.05 1.55
N ARG A 106 -8.27 -6.61 1.91
CA ARG A 106 -9.32 -6.12 0.99
C ARG A 106 -9.99 -4.84 1.50
N LEU A 107 -9.21 -3.99 2.16
CA LEU A 107 -9.65 -2.69 2.67
C LEU A 107 -9.61 -1.62 1.58
N GLU A 108 -8.42 -1.35 1.05
CA GLU A 108 -8.16 -0.32 0.04
C GLU A 108 -6.84 -0.58 -0.70
N PHE A 109 -6.47 0.29 -1.65
CA PHE A 109 -5.14 0.28 -2.26
C PHE A 109 -4.03 0.45 -1.23
N SER A 110 -2.95 -0.31 -1.39
CA SER A 110 -1.68 0.03 -0.74
C SER A 110 -1.03 1.26 -1.39
N ASP A 111 -0.11 1.90 -0.68
CA ASP A 111 0.75 2.95 -1.25
C ASP A 111 1.52 2.44 -2.49
N SER A 112 1.92 1.17 -2.49
CA SER A 112 2.62 0.56 -3.62
C SER A 112 1.71 0.33 -4.82
N ASP A 113 0.44 -0.04 -4.61
CA ASP A 113 -0.57 -0.16 -5.68
C ASP A 113 -0.76 1.18 -6.38
N LEU A 114 -0.96 2.26 -5.59
CA LEU A 114 -1.09 3.62 -6.10
C LEU A 114 0.18 4.09 -6.81
N LEU A 115 1.36 3.82 -6.26
CA LEU A 115 2.63 4.19 -6.87
C LEU A 115 2.82 3.51 -8.23
N LYS A 116 2.54 2.20 -8.33
CA LYS A 116 2.63 1.47 -9.60
C LYS A 116 1.61 2.00 -10.61
N LEU A 117 0.37 2.23 -10.19
CA LEU A 117 -0.69 2.77 -11.06
C LEU A 117 -0.33 4.16 -11.59
N ASN A 118 0.13 5.05 -10.72
CA ASN A 118 0.54 6.40 -11.09
C ASN A 118 1.76 6.39 -12.02
N ARG A 119 2.73 5.49 -11.81
CA ARG A 119 3.87 5.31 -12.73
C ARG A 119 3.43 4.78 -14.09
N LEU A 120 2.49 3.84 -14.13
CA LEU A 120 2.01 3.24 -15.36
C LEU A 120 1.27 4.24 -16.26
N TYR A 121 0.48 5.13 -15.66
CA TYR A 121 -0.34 6.13 -16.36
C TYR A 121 0.23 7.56 -16.33
N ASN A 122 1.44 7.74 -15.80
CA ASN A 122 2.11 9.04 -15.63
C ASN A 122 1.23 10.08 -14.91
N CYS A 123 0.52 9.65 -13.86
CA CYS A 123 -0.34 10.52 -13.08
C CYS A 123 0.48 11.49 -12.23
N THR A 124 0.19 12.78 -12.33
CA THR A 124 0.83 13.85 -11.53
C THR A 124 -0.14 14.58 -10.62
N THR A 125 -1.45 14.42 -10.84
CA THR A 125 -2.52 15.06 -10.08
C THR A 125 -3.67 14.09 -9.87
N ALA A 126 -4.46 14.31 -8.82
CA ALA A 126 -5.73 13.63 -8.60
C ALA A 126 -6.88 14.63 -8.77
N SER A 127 -8.05 14.14 -9.22
CA SER A 127 -9.20 14.99 -9.53
C SER A 127 -9.88 15.60 -8.31
N THR A 128 -9.79 14.94 -7.16
CA THR A 128 -10.50 15.31 -5.92
C THR A 128 -9.57 15.75 -4.80
N PHE A 129 -8.27 15.49 -4.91
CA PHE A 129 -7.29 15.92 -3.91
C PHE A 129 -6.98 17.40 -4.09
N LEU A 130 -7.12 18.17 -3.01
CA LEU A 130 -6.84 19.61 -3.02
C LEU A 130 -5.55 19.92 -2.25
N ASP A 131 -5.54 19.63 -0.96
CA ASP A 131 -4.41 19.92 -0.09
C ASP A 131 -4.42 19.02 1.15
N SER A 132 -3.25 18.79 1.74
CA SER A 132 -3.07 18.16 3.06
C SER A 132 -1.95 18.86 3.80
N CYS A 133 -2.21 19.30 5.03
CA CYS A 133 -1.23 20.02 5.83
C CYS A 133 -1.09 19.46 7.25
N HIS A 134 0.10 18.96 7.54
CA HIS A 134 0.46 18.36 8.83
C HIS A 134 1.41 19.26 9.67
N PHE A 135 1.79 20.43 9.14
CA PHE A 135 2.71 21.38 9.78
C PHE A 135 4.10 20.83 10.15
N GLU A 136 4.53 19.76 9.50
CA GLU A 136 5.88 19.19 9.70
C GLU A 136 6.98 20.09 9.11
N GLU A 137 6.68 20.83 8.05
CA GLU A 137 7.62 21.75 7.39
C GLU A 137 7.49 23.21 7.86
N PRO A 138 8.58 24.00 7.88
CA PRO A 138 8.56 25.41 8.29
C PRO A 138 7.67 26.31 7.43
N ASN A 139 7.47 25.95 6.16
CA ASN A 139 6.66 26.71 5.21
C ASN A 139 5.14 26.56 5.45
N ILE A 140 4.72 25.72 6.41
CA ILE A 140 3.32 25.48 6.81
C ILE A 140 2.37 25.31 5.63
N CYS A 141 2.80 24.56 4.60
CA CYS A 141 2.01 24.28 3.40
C CYS A 141 1.58 25.56 2.65
N GLY A 142 2.30 26.67 2.83
CA GLY A 142 1.98 27.96 2.24
C GLY A 142 0.84 28.71 2.94
N MET A 143 0.40 28.28 4.13
CA MET A 143 -0.58 29.02 4.91
C MET A 143 -0.02 30.38 5.36
N ILE A 144 -0.82 31.43 5.24
CA ILE A 144 -0.43 32.80 5.61
C ILE A 144 -1.35 33.29 6.71
N GLN A 145 -0.75 33.88 7.75
CA GLN A 145 -1.48 34.53 8.83
C GLN A 145 -1.67 36.02 8.52
N GLY A 146 -2.89 36.53 8.69
CA GLY A 146 -3.21 37.93 8.50
C GLY A 146 -2.66 38.88 9.58
N ASP A 147 -2.54 40.16 9.22
CA ASP A 147 -2.02 41.22 10.10
C ASP A 147 -3.08 41.87 11.00
N GLY A 148 -4.36 41.56 10.80
CA GLY A 148 -5.47 42.12 11.58
C GLY A 148 -5.69 41.37 12.90
N GLY A 149 -5.45 42.05 14.03
CA GLY A 149 -5.78 41.58 15.38
C GLY A 149 -4.58 41.25 16.27
N ASN A 150 -4.79 41.27 17.59
CA ASN A 150 -3.75 40.98 18.58
C ASN A 150 -3.47 39.48 18.75
N ALA A 151 -4.29 38.60 18.15
CA ALA A 151 -4.15 37.16 18.25
C ALA A 151 -3.33 36.61 17.07
N LYS A 152 -2.32 35.79 17.38
CA LYS A 152 -1.44 35.15 16.40
C LYS A 152 -1.33 33.65 16.69
N TRP A 153 -1.49 32.85 15.64
CA TRP A 153 -1.10 31.45 15.55
C TRP A 153 0.42 31.32 15.61
N ALA A 154 0.87 30.33 16.36
CA ALA A 154 2.27 29.94 16.46
C ALA A 154 2.38 28.45 16.15
N ARG A 155 3.31 28.09 15.25
CA ARG A 155 3.70 26.70 15.04
C ARG A 155 4.55 26.25 16.22
N VAL A 156 4.04 25.29 16.99
CA VAL A 156 4.67 24.81 18.23
C VAL A 156 4.55 23.30 18.31
N GLN A 157 5.53 22.65 18.95
CA GLN A 157 5.51 21.19 19.17
C GLN A 157 4.72 20.80 20.42
N ARG A 158 4.52 21.74 21.36
CA ARG A 158 3.77 21.53 22.60
C ARG A 158 3.30 22.85 23.17
N VAL A 159 2.26 22.81 24.01
CA VAL A 159 1.74 23.98 24.72
C VAL A 159 1.56 23.67 26.20
N LYS A 160 1.89 24.65 27.06
CA LYS A 160 1.60 24.57 28.50
C LYS A 160 0.08 24.57 28.69
N GLY A 161 -0.45 23.53 29.33
CA GLY A 161 -1.91 23.30 29.41
C GLY A 161 -2.44 22.29 28.38
N GLY A 162 -1.60 21.84 27.44
CA GLY A 162 -1.91 20.83 26.45
C GLY A 162 -2.22 21.40 25.05
N PRO A 163 -1.97 20.61 23.99
CA PRO A 163 -1.43 19.25 24.00
C PRO A 163 0.11 19.21 24.20
N GLN A 164 0.63 18.08 24.67
CA GLN A 164 2.08 17.87 24.88
C GLN A 164 2.83 17.41 23.62
N THR A 165 2.08 16.95 22.62
CA THR A 165 2.56 16.52 21.31
C THR A 165 1.57 17.00 20.25
N ASP A 166 1.98 17.00 19.00
CA ASP A 166 1.11 17.12 17.85
C ASP A 166 0.24 15.85 17.66
N TYR A 167 -0.70 15.90 16.71
CA TYR A 167 -1.56 14.77 16.37
C TYR A 167 -0.98 13.86 15.28
N THR A 168 -0.24 14.43 14.32
CA THR A 168 0.33 13.71 13.16
C THR A 168 1.15 12.52 13.61
N ASN A 169 2.00 12.76 14.60
CA ASN A 169 3.05 11.85 15.00
C ASN A 169 2.92 11.41 16.47
N LEU A 170 2.05 12.05 17.25
CA LEU A 170 1.89 11.81 18.69
C LEU A 170 3.24 11.80 19.43
N GLY A 171 4.17 12.68 19.00
CA GLY A 171 5.53 12.77 19.54
C GLY A 171 6.54 11.74 19.03
N ARG A 172 6.22 10.97 17.98
CA ARG A 172 7.14 10.04 17.32
C ARG A 172 7.73 10.66 16.05
N CYS A 173 9.02 10.91 15.98
CA CYS A 173 9.65 11.46 14.77
C CYS A 173 9.57 10.43 13.60
N GLN A 174 9.00 10.82 12.46
CA GLN A 174 9.10 10.05 11.21
C GLN A 174 10.50 10.27 10.60
N GLY A 175 11.39 9.28 10.76
CA GLY A 175 12.53 9.15 9.87
C GLY A 175 12.06 8.62 8.52
N LEU A 176 12.40 9.32 7.43
CA LEU A 176 12.23 8.80 6.08
C LEU A 176 13.10 7.54 5.89
N ILE A 177 12.47 6.47 5.40
CA ILE A 177 13.03 5.21 4.88
C ILE A 177 13.42 4.17 5.95
N ALA A 178 12.57 3.14 6.08
CA ALA A 178 13.01 1.82 6.53
C ALA A 178 13.80 1.16 5.38
N SER A 179 15.10 1.44 5.29
CA SER A 179 16.05 0.56 4.62
C SER A 179 16.88 -0.10 5.71
N TYR A 180 16.91 -1.42 5.65
CA TYR A 180 17.54 -2.30 6.62
C TYR A 180 19.06 -2.07 6.61
N ILE A 181 19.58 -1.20 7.47
CA ILE A 181 21.00 -1.18 7.84
C ILE A 181 21.10 -0.92 9.35
N ASP A 182 21.91 -1.78 9.97
CA ASP A 182 22.15 -1.93 11.39
C ASP A 182 22.39 -0.65 12.19
N SER A 183 21.90 -0.69 13.43
CA SER A 183 22.43 0.00 14.61
C SER A 183 22.85 1.46 14.43
N LEU A 184 21.95 2.42 14.68
CA LEU A 184 22.30 3.76 15.17
C LEU A 184 21.05 4.39 15.81
N LYS A 185 21.22 4.97 17.00
CA LYS A 185 20.20 5.81 17.66
C LYS A 185 19.96 7.04 16.80
N TRP A 186 18.70 7.39 16.56
CA TRP A 186 18.32 8.60 15.84
C TRP A 186 17.81 9.64 16.83
N ASP A 187 18.59 10.72 17.01
CA ASP A 187 18.13 11.93 17.71
C ASP A 187 17.32 12.79 16.72
N CYS A 188 16.17 13.31 17.15
CA CYS A 188 15.39 14.27 16.36
C CYS A 188 16.21 15.55 16.22
N VAL A 189 16.56 15.94 14.99
CA VAL A 189 17.27 17.19 14.74
C VAL A 189 16.29 18.36 14.87
N THR A 190 16.66 19.28 15.75
CA THR A 190 15.99 20.52 16.17
C THR A 190 15.75 21.52 15.06
#